data_AF-A0A246DZQ1-F1
#
_entry.id   AF-A0A246DZQ1-F1
#
_cell.length_a   1.000
_cell.length_b   1.000
_cell.length_c   1.000
_cell.angle_alpha   90.00
_cell.angle_beta   90.00
_cell.angle_gamma   90.00
#
_symmetry.space_group_name_H-M   'P 1'
#
loop_
_entity.id
_entity.type
_entity.pdbx_description
1 polymer ?
#
loop_
_entity_poly.entity_id
_entity_poly.type
_entity_poly.pdbx_seq_one_letter_code
_entity_poly.pdbx_strand_id
1 'polypeptide(L)'
;MPLNDVLWTRPVTVRLQCGLERTFTGVYDALDFLENEWPLGHGERHQRAVKTCRGALNRVIAPLIAREAFLAACVEAGMPAVVAPWQVQATRPPVRPTRVAALR
;
A
#
# COMPACT_ATOMS: atom_id res chain seq x y z
N MET A 1 5.00 -8.66 18.68
CA MET A 1 5.99 -9.53 18.00
C MET A 1 6.50 -8.76 16.80
N PRO A 2 7.81 -8.75 16.48
CA PRO A 2 8.26 -8.07 15.27
C PRO A 2 7.64 -8.82 14.09
N LEU A 3 6.75 -8.13 13.37
CA LEU A 3 6.17 -8.66 12.15
C LEU A 3 7.33 -8.99 11.23
N ASN A 4 7.43 -10.25 10.82
CA ASN A 4 8.46 -10.74 9.92
C ASN A 4 8.13 -10.20 8.52
N ASP A 5 8.21 -8.88 8.39
CA ASP A 5 7.74 -8.18 7.21
C ASP A 5 8.77 -8.30 6.11
N VAL A 6 8.25 -8.46 4.91
CA VAL A 6 9.03 -8.63 3.70
C VAL A 6 8.81 -7.36 2.88
N LEU A 7 9.76 -6.44 2.99
CA LEU A 7 9.70 -5.17 2.29
C LEU A 7 9.84 -5.37 0.78
N TRP A 8 9.07 -4.62 0.01
CA TRP A 8 9.25 -4.54 -1.43
C TRP A 8 10.36 -3.56 -1.78
N THR A 9 11.23 -3.92 -2.72
CA THR A 9 12.27 -3.03 -3.24
C THR A 9 11.70 -1.73 -3.81
N ARG A 10 10.48 -1.80 -4.35
CA ARG A 10 9.73 -0.64 -4.82
C ARG A 10 8.34 -0.66 -4.18
N PRO A 11 7.99 0.35 -3.37
CA PRO A 11 6.66 0.43 -2.80
C PRO A 11 5.60 0.52 -3.91
N VAL A 12 4.37 0.17 -3.56
CA VAL A 12 3.23 0.21 -4.46
C VAL A 12 2.24 1.23 -3.93
N THR A 13 1.96 2.27 -4.71
CA THR A 13 0.89 3.21 -4.40
C THR A 13 -0.33 2.85 -5.24
N VAL A 14 -1.49 2.72 -4.60
CA VAL A 14 -2.76 2.44 -5.28
C VAL A 14 -3.76 3.53 -4.95
N ARG A 15 -4.63 3.86 -5.91
CA ARG A 15 -5.76 4.73 -5.66
C ARG A 15 -6.98 3.89 -5.31
N LEU A 16 -7.45 4.04 -4.09
CA LEU A 16 -8.63 3.37 -3.56
C LEU A 16 -9.90 3.93 -4.21
N GLN A 17 -11.00 3.20 -4.10
CA GLN A 17 -12.31 3.60 -4.65
C GLN A 17 -12.82 4.93 -4.06
N CYS A 18 -12.44 5.27 -2.83
CA CYS A 18 -12.76 6.56 -2.21
C CYS A 18 -11.94 7.74 -2.77
N GLY A 19 -11.04 7.50 -3.73
CA GLY A 19 -10.14 8.50 -4.31
C GLY A 19 -8.85 8.73 -3.52
N LEU A 20 -8.69 8.12 -2.34
CA LEU A 20 -7.48 8.20 -1.54
C LEU A 20 -6.35 7.36 -2.16
N GLU A 21 -5.13 7.89 -2.15
CA GLU A 21 -3.94 7.13 -2.51
C GLU A 21 -3.30 6.52 -1.27
N ARG A 22 -3.04 5.21 -1.29
CA ARG A 22 -2.35 4.50 -0.22
C ARG A 22 -1.09 3.85 -0.74
N THR A 23 0.00 3.99 0.02
CA THR A 23 1.30 3.40 -0.32
C THR A 23 1.59 2.20 0.57
N PHE A 24 1.90 1.07 -0.06
CA PHE A 24 2.27 -0.19 0.55
C PHE A 24 3.77 -0.41 0.42
N THR A 25 4.45 -0.59 1.54
CA THR A 25 5.92 -0.70 1.58
C THR A 25 6.38 -2.16 1.65
N GLY A 26 5.56 -3.04 2.20
CA GLY A 26 5.86 -4.45 2.36
C GLY A 26 4.66 -5.36 2.12
N VAL A 27 4.94 -6.66 2.17
CA VAL A 27 3.95 -7.72 1.99
C VAL A 27 2.94 -7.73 3.13
N TYR A 28 3.36 -7.40 4.37
CA TYR A 28 2.45 -7.39 5.51
C TYR A 28 1.36 -6.32 5.34
N ASP A 29 1.74 -5.07 5.04
CA ASP A 29 0.80 -3.98 4.79
C ASP A 29 -0.21 -4.35 3.69
N ALA A 30 0.27 -4.99 2.62
CA ALA A 30 -0.57 -5.40 1.51
C ALA A 30 -1.53 -6.54 1.88
N LEU A 31 -1.06 -7.52 2.67
CA LEU A 31 -1.89 -8.62 3.15
C LEU A 31 -2.98 -8.15 4.11
N ASP A 32 -2.63 -7.26 5.03
CA ASP A 32 -3.58 -6.65 5.97
C ASP A 32 -4.70 -5.92 5.22
N PHE A 33 -4.36 -5.14 4.19
CA PHE A 33 -5.34 -4.48 3.33
C PHE A 33 -6.22 -5.48 2.56
N LEU A 34 -5.64 -6.55 2.02
CA LEU A 34 -6.40 -7.59 1.32
C LEU A 34 -7.41 -8.31 2.24
N GLU A 35 -7.09 -8.47 3.53
CA GLU A 35 -7.91 -9.23 4.48
C GLU A 35 -8.95 -8.36 5.21
N ASN A 36 -8.59 -7.13 5.57
CA ASN A 36 -9.39 -6.29 6.47
C ASN A 36 -10.11 -5.12 5.79
N GLU A 37 -9.53 -4.57 4.72
CA GLU A 37 -9.98 -3.30 4.14
C GLU A 37 -10.41 -3.42 2.68
N TRP A 38 -10.38 -4.63 2.12
CA TRP A 38 -10.66 -4.87 0.72
C TRP A 38 -12.14 -4.59 0.39
N PRO A 39 -12.46 -3.59 -0.46
CA PRO A 39 -13.83 -3.07 -0.60
C PRO A 39 -14.73 -3.87 -1.54
N LEU A 40 -14.18 -4.75 -2.38
CA LEU A 40 -14.89 -5.47 -3.43
C LEU A 40 -14.93 -6.98 -3.15
N GLY A 41 -16.00 -7.66 -3.55
CA GLY A 41 -16.14 -9.11 -3.34
C GLY A 41 -14.92 -9.91 -3.84
N HIS A 42 -14.62 -11.03 -3.16
CA HIS A 42 -13.40 -11.83 -3.31
C HIS A 42 -13.23 -12.43 -4.71
N GLY A 43 -12.75 -11.65 -5.68
CA GLY A 43 -12.39 -12.12 -7.02
C GLY A 43 -11.24 -13.13 -6.99
N GLU A 44 -11.07 -13.88 -8.09
CA GLU A 44 -10.03 -14.91 -8.18
C GLU A 44 -8.62 -14.33 -7.99
N ARG A 45 -8.37 -13.11 -8.51
CA ARG A 45 -7.08 -12.45 -8.30
C ARG A 45 -6.88 -11.96 -6.88
N HIS A 46 -7.94 -11.57 -6.17
CA HIS A 46 -7.85 -11.24 -4.73
C HIS A 46 -7.42 -12.45 -3.92
N GLN A 47 -8.07 -13.61 -4.11
CA GLN A 47 -7.68 -14.83 -3.42
C GLN A 47 -6.25 -15.26 -3.75
N ARG A 48 -5.85 -15.11 -5.02
CA ARG A 48 -4.48 -15.39 -5.46
C ARG A 48 -3.47 -14.45 -4.81
N ALA A 49 -3.79 -13.16 -4.70
CA ALA A 49 -2.94 -12.19 -4.01
C ALA A 49 -2.75 -12.54 -2.53
N VAL A 50 -3.83 -12.88 -1.81
CA VAL A 50 -3.76 -13.31 -0.41
C VAL A 50 -2.85 -14.53 -0.24
N LYS A 51 -3.04 -15.58 -1.07
CA LYS A 51 -2.18 -16.78 -1.03
C LYS A 51 -0.72 -16.46 -1.31
N THR A 52 -0.46 -15.59 -2.29
CA THR A 52 0.90 -15.24 -2.72
C THR A 52 1.61 -14.39 -1.65
N CYS A 53 0.92 -13.42 -1.05
CA CYS A 53 1.45 -12.60 0.03
C CYS A 53 1.76 -13.45 1.28
N ARG A 54 0.86 -14.35 1.68
CA ARG A 54 1.14 -15.32 2.77
C ARG A 54 2.36 -16.20 2.47
N GLY A 55 2.49 -16.69 1.22
CA GLY A 55 3.64 -17.47 0.79
C GLY A 55 4.95 -16.66 0.84
N ALA A 56 4.91 -15.36 0.57
CA ALA A 56 6.08 -14.48 0.65
C ALA A 56 6.51 -14.21 2.09
N LEU A 57 5.57 -14.01 3.03
CA LEU A 57 5.88 -13.91 4.47
C LEU A 57 6.53 -15.20 5.01
N ASN A 58 6.10 -16.36 4.49
CA ASN A 58 6.70 -17.65 4.80
C ASN A 58 8.02 -17.93 4.05
N ARG A 59 8.54 -16.97 3.27
CA ARG A 59 9.75 -17.09 2.42
C ARG A 59 9.71 -18.22 1.39
N VAL A 60 8.51 -18.70 1.05
CA VAL A 60 8.27 -19.71 0.01
C VAL A 60 8.18 -19.06 -1.36
N ILE A 61 7.64 -17.84 -1.41
CA ILE A 61 7.42 -17.08 -2.64
C ILE A 61 8.30 -15.82 -2.64
N ALA A 62 8.85 -15.49 -3.80
CA ALA A 62 9.64 -14.27 -3.95
C ALA A 62 8.78 -13.01 -3.70
N PRO A 63 9.29 -11.98 -3.00
CA PRO A 63 8.56 -10.75 -2.72
C PRO A 63 8.03 -10.05 -3.98
N LEU A 64 8.78 -10.14 -5.07
CA LEU A 64 8.42 -9.59 -6.37
C LEU A 64 7.12 -10.23 -6.92
N ILE A 65 6.95 -11.54 -6.77
CA ILE A 65 5.76 -12.27 -7.24
C ILE A 65 4.53 -11.85 -6.42
N ALA A 66 4.69 -11.70 -5.10
CA ALA A 66 3.62 -11.18 -4.25
C ALA A 66 3.21 -9.75 -4.65
N ARG A 67 4.19 -8.90 -4.98
CA ARG A 67 3.94 -7.54 -5.48
C ARG A 67 3.13 -7.53 -6.78
N GLU A 68 3.49 -8.39 -7.73
CA GLU A 68 2.77 -8.50 -9.00
C GLU A 68 1.34 -9.06 -8.82
N ALA A 69 1.18 -10.07 -7.97
CA ALA A 69 -0.14 -10.61 -7.65
C ALA A 69 -1.04 -9.55 -7.00
N PHE A 70 -0.49 -8.74 -6.09
CA PHE A 70 -1.20 -7.62 -5.48
C PHE A 70 -1.64 -6.59 -6.53
N LEU A 71 -0.73 -6.14 -7.40
CA LEU A 71 -1.05 -5.21 -8.48
C LEU A 71 -2.15 -5.74 -9.40
N ALA A 72 -2.09 -7.03 -9.75
CA ALA A 72 -3.09 -7.65 -10.60
C ALA A 72 -4.48 -7.68 -9.94
N ALA A 73 -4.54 -7.93 -8.62
CA ALA A 73 -5.79 -7.83 -7.86
C ALA A 73 -6.32 -6.38 -7.82
N CYS A 74 -5.44 -5.39 -7.64
CA CYS A 74 -5.81 -3.98 -7.65
C CYS A 74 -6.40 -3.55 -9.00
N VAL A 75 -5.79 -3.98 -10.12
CA VAL A 75 -6.32 -3.71 -11.47
C VAL A 75 -7.70 -4.33 -11.67
N GLU A 76 -7.91 -5.58 -11.23
CA GLU A 76 -9.22 -6.24 -11.31
C GLU A 76 -10.30 -5.51 -10.51
N ALA A 77 -9.92 -5.02 -9.34
CA ALA A 77 -10.81 -4.27 -8.47
C ALA A 77 -10.99 -2.80 -8.87
N GLY A 78 -10.49 -2.39 -10.05
CA GLY A 78 -10.59 -1.01 -10.52
C GLY A 78 -9.82 0.00 -9.66
N MET A 79 -8.84 -0.45 -8.89
CA MET A 79 -7.95 0.35 -8.06
C MET A 79 -6.57 0.43 -8.71
N PRO A 80 -6.37 1.26 -9.75
CA PRO A 80 -5.12 1.27 -10.49
C PRO A 80 -3.95 1.69 -9.60
N ALA A 81 -2.80 1.07 -9.84
CA ALA A 81 -1.56 1.52 -9.24
C ALA A 81 -1.19 2.89 -9.79
N VAL A 82 -0.93 3.84 -8.90
CA VAL A 82 -0.41 5.14 -9.26
C VAL A 82 1.10 4.99 -9.39
N VAL A 83 1.62 5.26 -10.58
CA VAL A 83 3.06 5.44 -10.77
C VAL A 83 3.42 6.78 -10.15
N ALA A 84 3.47 6.84 -8.82
CA ALA A 84 4.01 7.99 -8.13
C ALA A 84 5.48 8.08 -8.54
N PRO A 85 5.98 9.26 -8.98
CA PRO A 85 7.42 9.47 -8.99
C PRO A 85 7.88 9.19 -7.56
N TRP A 86 8.86 8.30 -7.42
CA TRP A 86 9.45 7.88 -6.15
C TRP A 86 10.17 9.08 -5.50
N GLN A 87 9.43 10.09 -5.07
CA GLN A 87 9.95 11.30 -4.49
C GLN A 87 9.17 11.62 -3.22
N VAL A 88 9.87 11.39 -2.11
CA VAL A 88 9.75 12.10 -0.83
C VAL A 88 8.43 11.87 -0.09
N GLN A 89 8.35 10.75 0.62
CA GLN A 89 7.43 10.64 1.74
C GLN A 89 7.82 11.70 2.79
N ALA A 90 6.99 12.75 2.86
CA ALA A 90 6.64 13.49 4.06
C ALA A 90 7.78 14.05 4.94
N THR A 91 8.30 15.24 4.60
CA THR A 91 8.74 16.23 5.61
C THR A 91 8.34 17.65 5.18
N ARG A 92 7.03 17.92 5.10
CA ARG A 92 6.55 19.29 5.30
C ARG A 92 5.94 19.35 6.70
N PRO A 93 6.66 19.85 7.72
CA PRO A 93 6.00 20.16 8.98
C PRO A 93 4.88 21.20 8.72
N PRO A 94 3.78 21.17 9.47
CA PRO A 94 2.73 22.18 9.32
C PRO A 94 3.35 23.54 9.62
N VAL A 95 3.29 24.44 8.63
CA VAL A 95 3.67 25.84 8.82
C VAL A 95 2.69 26.42 9.83
N ARG A 96 3.13 26.62 11.07
CA ARG A 96 2.34 27.31 12.08
C ARG A 96 2.15 28.75 11.60
N PRO A 97 0.92 29.29 11.52
CA PRO A 97 0.75 30.69 11.21
C PRO A 97 1.30 31.52 12.38
N THR A 98 2.32 32.33 12.10
CA THR A 98 2.86 33.31 13.04
C THR A 98 1.75 34.31 13.36
N ARG A 99 1.25 34.31 14.60
CA ARG A 99 0.35 35.35 15.10
C ARG A 99 1.06 36.70 14.97
N VAL A 100 0.51 37.59 14.14
CA VAL A 100 0.89 39.00 14.10
C VAL A 100 0.43 39.62 15.42
N ALA A 101 1.38 39.92 16.30
CA ALA A 101 1.12 40.75 17.46
C ALA A 101 0.97 42.19 16.96
N ALA A 102 -0.27 42.69 16.94
CA ALA A 102 -0.54 44.11 16.88
C ALA A 102 -0.08 44.72 18.21
N LEU A 103 0.90 45.63 18.15
CA LEU A 103 1.19 46.56 19.24
C LEU A 103 0.72 47.94 18.79
N ARG A 104 -0.30 48.42 19.47
CA ARG A 104 -0.67 49.84 19.60
C ARG A 104 0.00 50.38 20.85
#